data_AF-A0A537V0E6-F1
#
_entry.id   AF-A0A537V0E6-F1
#
_cell.length_a   1.000
_cell.length_b   1.000
_cell.length_c   1.000
_cell.angle_alpha   90.00
_cell.angle_beta   90.00
_cell.angle_gamma   90.00
#
_symmetry.space_group_name_H-M   'P 1'
#
loop_
_entity.id
_entity.type
_entity.pdbx_description
1 polymer ?
#
loop_
_entity_poly.entity_id
_entity_poly.type
_entity_poly.pdbx_seq_one_letter_code
_entity_poly.pdbx_strand_id
1 'polypeptide(L)'
;MVIVIRKLILAALCAIAVLPLSPSQAQQATELQLTYSKGQFQPSELRAPADKPITVRLKNLDAKAMEFESKSLRVEKVVAANSEGVINVRALKPGRYEFYDDFNEKARGALVVQ
;
A
#
# COMPACT_ATOMS: atom_id res chain seq x y z
N MET A 1 3.41 -24.41 76.77
CA MET A 1 2.63 -23.29 76.18
C MET A 1 3.21 -23.02 74.79
N VAL A 2 2.38 -23.14 73.77
CA VAL A 2 2.73 -23.32 72.35
C VAL A 2 2.74 -21.97 71.64
N ILE A 3 3.79 -21.65 70.89
CA ILE A 3 3.67 -20.85 69.66
C ILE A 3 4.60 -21.46 68.61
N VAL A 4 4.03 -22.28 67.71
CA VAL A 4 4.71 -22.81 66.53
C VAL A 4 4.70 -21.71 65.46
N ILE A 5 5.87 -21.21 65.09
CA ILE A 5 6.01 -20.27 63.97
C ILE A 5 5.78 -21.07 62.67
N ARG A 6 4.58 -20.93 62.09
CA ARG A 6 4.27 -21.47 60.76
C ARG A 6 5.11 -20.72 59.72
N LYS A 7 6.21 -21.32 59.27
CA LYS A 7 6.91 -20.89 58.05
C LYS A 7 6.01 -21.15 56.85
N LEU A 8 5.21 -20.15 56.48
CA LEU A 8 4.55 -20.11 55.18
C LEU A 8 5.59 -19.67 54.15
N ILE A 9 6.33 -20.63 53.59
CA ILE A 9 7.10 -20.37 52.37
C ILE A 9 6.09 -20.46 51.23
N LEU A 10 5.54 -19.32 50.86
CA LEU A 10 4.66 -19.17 49.72
C LEU A 10 5.52 -19.33 48.46
N ALA A 11 5.45 -20.50 47.82
CA ALA A 11 6.02 -20.69 46.49
C ALA A 11 5.25 -19.78 45.51
N ALA A 12 5.85 -18.65 45.14
CA ALA A 12 5.33 -17.77 44.12
C ALA A 12 5.48 -18.46 42.75
N LEU A 13 4.44 -19.16 42.34
CA LEU A 13 4.32 -19.71 40.99
C LEU A 13 4.10 -18.52 40.04
N CYS A 14 5.18 -18.05 39.40
CA CYS A 14 5.10 -17.12 38.28
C CYS A 14 4.35 -17.81 37.13
N ALA A 15 3.04 -17.62 37.06
CA ALA A 15 2.26 -17.96 35.89
C ALA A 15 2.65 -17.00 34.76
N ILE A 16 3.58 -17.42 33.90
CA ILE A 16 3.88 -16.74 32.64
C ILE A 16 2.62 -16.87 31.78
N ALA A 17 1.84 -15.78 31.70
CA ALA A 17 0.72 -15.69 30.77
C ALA A 17 1.28 -15.72 29.34
N VAL A 18 1.19 -16.88 28.69
CA VAL A 18 1.49 -17.01 27.26
C VAL A 18 0.34 -16.35 26.51
N LEU A 19 0.51 -15.07 26.18
CA LEU A 19 -0.40 -14.37 25.29
C LEU A 19 -0.29 -15.02 23.90
N PRO A 20 -1.41 -15.44 23.27
CA PRO A 20 -1.36 -15.92 21.90
C PRO A 20 -0.96 -14.77 20.99
N LEU A 21 0.26 -14.85 20.43
CA LEU A 21 0.71 -14.00 19.34
C LEU A 21 -0.08 -14.41 18.09
N SER A 22 -1.18 -13.73 17.80
CA SER A 22 -1.84 -13.86 16.51
C SER A 22 -0.88 -13.38 15.42
N PRO A 23 -0.58 -14.20 14.39
CA PRO A 23 0.24 -13.75 13.29
C PRO A 23 -0.49 -12.62 12.56
N SER A 24 0.11 -11.43 12.55
CA SER A 24 -0.32 -10.35 11.68
C SER A 24 -0.03 -10.75 10.24
N GLN A 25 -1.04 -11.21 9.50
CA GLN A 25 -0.91 -11.44 8.06
C GLN A 25 -0.91 -10.08 7.35
N ALA A 26 0.28 -9.64 6.92
CA ALA A 26 0.37 -8.53 5.98
C ALA A 26 -0.29 -8.95 4.66
N GLN A 27 -1.35 -8.27 4.25
CA GLN A 27 -1.98 -8.52 2.94
C GLN A 27 -1.02 -8.16 1.82
N GLN A 28 -0.72 -9.13 0.95
CA GLN A 28 0.07 -8.90 -0.25
C GLN A 28 -0.65 -7.88 -1.17
N ALA A 29 0.11 -6.92 -1.67
CA ALA A 29 -0.41 -5.90 -2.56
C ALA A 29 -0.81 -6.50 -3.93
N THR A 30 -1.86 -5.95 -4.53
CA THR A 30 -2.19 -6.22 -5.93
C THR A 30 -1.21 -5.47 -6.81
N GLU A 31 -0.40 -6.18 -7.59
CA GLU A 31 0.52 -5.56 -8.55
C GLU A 31 -0.17 -5.26 -9.88
N LEU A 32 -0.03 -4.03 -10.36
CA LEU A 32 -0.57 -3.57 -11.63
C LEU A 32 0.54 -2.95 -12.48
N GLN A 33 0.43 -3.08 -13.80
CA GLN A 33 1.37 -2.51 -14.75
C GLN A 33 0.72 -1.33 -15.47
N LEU A 34 1.44 -0.22 -15.56
CA LEU A 34 1.03 0.98 -16.28
C LEU A 34 2.19 1.45 -17.17
N THR A 35 1.91 1.77 -18.42
CA THR A 35 2.89 2.36 -19.33
C THR A 35 2.51 3.80 -19.62
N TYR A 36 3.49 4.69 -19.64
CA TYR A 36 3.36 6.03 -20.18
C TYR A 36 4.14 6.10 -21.50
N SER A 37 3.44 6.38 -22.60
CA SER A 37 4.06 6.50 -23.92
C SER A 37 3.26 7.45 -24.80
N LYS A 38 3.97 8.25 -25.60
CA LYS A 38 3.41 9.26 -26.50
C LYS A 38 2.50 10.24 -25.76
N GLY A 39 2.92 10.64 -24.56
CA GLY A 39 2.18 11.57 -23.72
C GLY A 39 0.85 11.03 -23.20
N GLN A 40 0.69 9.70 -23.05
CA GLN A 40 -0.55 9.06 -22.63
C GLN A 40 -0.31 7.86 -21.73
N PHE A 41 -1.27 7.55 -20.86
CA PHE A 41 -1.28 6.33 -20.04
C PHE A 41 -1.87 5.15 -20.82
N GLN A 42 -1.27 3.97 -20.69
CA GLN A 42 -1.70 2.71 -21.29
C GLN A 42 -1.62 1.56 -20.26
N PRO A 43 -2.74 0.92 -19.91
CA PRO A 43 -4.11 1.31 -20.28
C PRO A 43 -4.50 2.65 -19.67
N SER A 44 -5.52 3.31 -20.22
CA SER A 44 -6.12 4.50 -19.61
C SER A 44 -6.95 4.18 -18.35
N GLU A 45 -7.30 2.90 -18.16
CA GLU A 45 -8.02 2.43 -16.98
C GLU A 45 -7.39 1.16 -16.42
N LEU A 46 -7.00 1.23 -15.14
CA LEU A 46 -6.56 0.10 -14.33
C LEU A 46 -7.73 -0.43 -13.50
N ARG A 47 -7.69 -1.72 -13.16
CA ARG A 47 -8.69 -2.37 -12.30
C ARG A 47 -8.02 -3.11 -11.15
N ALA A 48 -8.59 -3.01 -9.95
CA ALA A 48 -8.06 -3.64 -8.75
C ALA A 48 -9.18 -4.10 -7.81
N PRO A 49 -8.95 -5.12 -6.96
CA PRO A 49 -9.89 -5.50 -5.93
C PRO A 49 -9.97 -4.43 -4.83
N ALA A 50 -11.17 -4.24 -4.29
CA ALA A 50 -11.39 -3.43 -3.09
C ALA A 50 -10.68 -4.01 -1.85
N ASP A 51 -10.42 -3.12 -0.89
CA ASP A 51 -9.91 -3.46 0.45
C ASP A 51 -8.56 -4.22 0.46
N LYS A 52 -7.75 -4.08 -0.60
CA LYS A 52 -6.37 -4.56 -0.67
C LYS A 52 -5.41 -3.44 -1.07
N PRO A 53 -4.18 -3.40 -0.51
CA PRO A 53 -3.14 -2.52 -1.01
C PRO A 53 -2.85 -2.79 -2.49
N ILE A 54 -2.44 -1.77 -3.23
CA ILE A 54 -2.15 -1.84 -4.66
C ILE A 54 -0.75 -1.24 -4.91
N THR A 55 0.04 -1.91 -5.73
CA THR A 55 1.32 -1.40 -6.22
C THR A 55 1.23 -1.26 -7.73
N VAL A 56 1.27 -0.02 -8.22
CA VAL A 56 1.32 0.28 -9.66
C VAL A 56 2.78 0.46 -10.06
N ARG A 57 3.24 -0.36 -11.00
CA ARG A 57 4.54 -0.27 -11.63
C ARG A 57 4.39 0.52 -12.93
N LEU A 58 4.88 1.76 -12.92
CA LEU A 58 4.72 2.72 -14.00
C LEU A 58 6.00 2.83 -14.81
N LYS A 59 5.96 2.36 -16.06
CA LYS A 59 7.07 2.47 -17.01
C LYS A 59 6.88 3.69 -17.90
N ASN A 60 7.78 4.66 -17.81
CA ASN A 60 7.83 5.81 -18.71
C ASN A 60 8.70 5.47 -19.92
N LEU A 61 8.11 5.39 -21.12
CA LEU A 61 8.80 5.13 -22.38
C LEU A 61 9.11 6.41 -23.16
N ASP A 62 8.70 7.57 -22.67
CA ASP A 62 8.96 8.83 -23.34
C ASP A 62 10.36 9.36 -23.01
N ALA A 63 10.87 10.23 -23.89
CA ALA A 63 12.18 10.87 -23.75
C ALA A 63 12.19 12.02 -22.73
N LYS A 64 11.06 12.28 -22.05
CA LYS A 64 10.92 13.31 -21.02
C LYS A 64 10.46 12.67 -19.72
N ALA A 65 10.80 13.29 -18.59
CA ALA A 65 10.19 12.94 -17.32
C ALA A 65 8.68 13.25 -17.35
N MET A 66 7.93 12.51 -16.54
CA MET A 66 6.51 12.73 -16.29
C MET A 66 6.26 12.72 -14.78
N GLU A 67 5.17 13.32 -14.33
CA GLU A 67 4.77 13.31 -12.93
C GLU A 67 3.38 12.70 -12.79
N PHE A 68 3.31 11.46 -12.28
CA PHE A 68 2.04 10.88 -11.91
C PHE A 68 1.47 11.65 -10.71
N GLU A 69 0.27 12.22 -10.85
CA GLU A 69 -0.44 12.91 -9.78
C GLU A 69 -1.86 12.34 -9.65
N SER A 70 -2.29 12.13 -8.40
CA SER A 70 -3.68 11.86 -8.07
C SER A 70 -4.05 12.40 -6.71
N LYS A 71 -4.84 13.48 -6.72
CA LYS A 71 -5.44 14.07 -5.50
C LYS A 71 -6.33 13.08 -4.74
N SER A 72 -7.06 12.23 -5.47
CA SER A 72 -7.98 11.25 -4.87
C SER A 72 -7.24 10.10 -4.18
N LEU A 73 -6.08 9.70 -4.73
CA LEU A 73 -5.20 8.70 -4.13
C LEU A 73 -4.24 9.30 -3.09
N ARG A 74 -4.01 10.63 -3.15
CA ARG A 74 -3.00 11.38 -2.39
C ARG A 74 -1.58 10.86 -2.67
N VAL A 75 -1.27 10.69 -3.96
CA VAL A 75 0.02 10.21 -4.42
C VAL A 75 0.52 11.09 -5.56
N GLU A 76 1.77 11.51 -5.43
CA GLU A 76 2.56 12.13 -6.49
C GLU A 76 3.82 11.28 -6.73
N LYS A 77 4.27 11.19 -7.99
CA LYS A 77 5.52 10.49 -8.34
C LYS A 77 6.10 11.00 -9.66
N VAL A 78 7.26 11.65 -9.59
CA VAL A 78 8.10 11.89 -10.77
C VAL A 78 8.74 10.58 -11.25
N VAL A 79 8.60 10.30 -12.55
CA VAL A 79 9.25 9.18 -13.25
C VAL A 79 10.11 9.74 -14.38
N ALA A 80 11.42 9.54 -14.28
CA ALA A 80 12.37 10.02 -15.28
C ALA A 80 12.13 9.40 -16.66
N ALA A 81 12.66 10.03 -17.71
CA ALA A 81 12.60 9.52 -19.08
C ALA A 81 13.16 8.09 -19.17
N ASN A 82 12.52 7.23 -19.98
CA ASN A 82 12.94 5.84 -20.21
C ASN A 82 13.22 5.03 -18.92
N SER A 83 12.47 5.30 -17.85
CA SER A 83 12.66 4.69 -16.53
C SER A 83 11.34 4.19 -15.94
N GLU A 84 11.40 3.71 -14.70
CA GLU A 84 10.27 3.09 -14.04
C GLU A 84 10.10 3.62 -12.62
N GLY A 85 8.84 3.91 -12.28
CA GLY A 85 8.42 4.31 -10.95
C GLY A 85 7.54 3.24 -10.29
N VAL A 86 7.55 3.21 -8.97
CA VAL A 86 6.64 2.40 -8.16
C VAL A 86 5.73 3.35 -7.38
N ILE A 87 4.42 3.15 -7.55
CA ILE A 87 3.35 3.90 -6.92
C ILE A 87 2.64 2.94 -5.96
N ASN A 88 2.74 3.20 -4.66
CA ASN A 88 2.06 2.40 -3.64
C ASN A 88 0.79 3.10 -3.19
N VAL A 89 -0.33 2.39 -3.28
CA VAL A 89 -1.66 2.87 -2.96
C VAL A 89 -2.21 2.01 -1.83
N ARG A 90 -2.67 2.65 -0.75
CA ARG A 90 -3.32 1.96 0.37
C ARG A 90 -4.57 1.22 -0.10
N ALA A 91 -5.10 0.32 0.72
CA ALA A 91 -6.39 -0.29 0.46
C ALA A 91 -7.49 0.78 0.24
N LEU A 92 -8.25 0.61 -0.84
CA LEU A 92 -9.29 1.55 -1.27
C LEU A 92 -10.67 0.90 -1.21
N LYS A 93 -11.69 1.72 -0.99
CA LYS A 93 -13.09 1.32 -1.19
C LYS A 93 -13.43 1.28 -2.68
N PRO A 94 -14.48 0.52 -3.06
CA PRO A 94 -14.98 0.54 -4.42
C PRO A 94 -15.23 1.97 -4.92
N GLY A 95 -14.81 2.25 -6.14
CA GLY A 95 -14.87 3.60 -6.69
C GLY A 95 -13.92 3.81 -7.85
N ARG A 96 -13.97 5.02 -8.41
CA ARG A 96 -13.10 5.46 -9.50
C ARG A 96 -12.21 6.58 -9.02
N TYR A 97 -10.90 6.42 -9.20
CA TYR A 97 -9.87 7.33 -8.72
C TYR A 97 -9.05 7.81 -9.91
N GLU A 98 -9.20 9.09 -10.26
CA GLU A 98 -8.53 9.70 -11.42
C GLU A 98 -7.06 9.99 -11.10
N PHE A 99 -6.20 9.84 -12.10
CA PHE A 99 -4.80 10.28 -12.09
C PHE A 99 -4.44 10.96 -13.42
N TYR A 100 -3.39 11.77 -13.41
CA TYR A 100 -2.93 12.51 -14.57
C TYR A 100 -1.42 12.72 -14.53
N ASP A 101 -0.86 13.19 -15.64
CA ASP A 101 0.51 13.70 -15.68
C ASP A 101 0.51 15.22 -15.40
N ASP A 102 1.13 15.68 -14.32
CA ASP A 102 1.16 17.11 -13.97
C ASP A 102 1.96 17.92 -15.01
N PHE A 103 2.94 17.30 -15.68
CA PHE A 103 3.71 17.94 -16.74
C PHE A 103 2.98 17.95 -18.09
N ASN A 104 1.87 17.21 -18.21
CA ASN A 104 1.03 17.14 -19.40
C ASN A 104 -0.42 16.77 -19.00
N GLU A 105 -1.20 17.76 -18.59
CA GLU A 105 -2.56 17.57 -18.05
C GLU A 105 -3.57 16.90 -19.02
N LYS A 106 -3.20 16.72 -20.29
CA LYS A 106 -3.99 15.97 -21.29
C LYS A 106 -3.86 14.46 -21.13
N ALA A 107 -2.79 13.96 -20.51
CA ALA A 107 -2.64 12.56 -20.16
C ALA A 107 -3.47 12.27 -18.92
N ARG A 108 -4.51 11.46 -19.07
CA ARG A 108 -5.47 11.14 -18.01
C ARG A 108 -5.67 9.64 -17.95
N GLY A 109 -5.87 9.11 -16.76
CA GLY A 109 -6.31 7.74 -16.56
C GLY A 109 -7.01 7.58 -15.22
N ALA A 110 -7.51 6.37 -14.97
CA ALA A 110 -8.18 6.08 -13.72
C ALA A 110 -7.89 4.67 -13.19
N LEU A 111 -7.95 4.55 -11.88
CA LEU A 111 -8.00 3.28 -11.18
C LEU A 111 -9.46 3.00 -10.77
N VAL A 112 -10.03 1.91 -11.28
CA VAL A 112 -11.34 1.40 -10.89
C VAL A 112 -11.16 0.29 -9.87
N VAL A 113 -11.65 0.54 -8.65
CA VAL A 113 -11.61 -0.40 -7.53
C VAL A 113 -12.99 -1.03 -7.40
N GLN A 114 -13.05 -2.36 -7.32
CA GLN A 114 -14.29 -3.15 -7.29
C GLN A 114 -14.18 -4.40 -6.43
#